data_AF-A0A1M6D5B9-F1
#
_entry.id   AF-A0A1M6D5B9-F1
#
_cell.length_a   1.000
_cell.length_b   1.000
_cell.length_c   1.000
_cell.angle_alpha   90.00
_cell.angle_beta   90.00
_cell.angle_gamma   90.00
#
_symmetry.space_group_name_H-M   'P 1'
#
loop_
_entity.id
_entity.type
_entity.pdbx_description
1 polymer ?
#
loop_
_entity_poly.entity_id
_entity_poly.type
_entity_poly.pdbx_seq_one_letter_code
_entity_poly.pdbx_strand_id
1 'polypeptide(L)'
;MNFTVEFNGFHDIDALDNIREKLADIDSSKSYNIVIEYNNLIVEEQILSENYMLEIKPEHLRYLRKLRTTLEDADINVKKIYLLGSLDKSLLSSLRVAAEPTVDSEESKNIMWPSKELYLYDGGKQILDDLLENEEIDVDEYEAKLKLLQIEFGLLDFLEKESYIN
;
A
#
# COMPACT_ATOMS: atom_id res chain seq x y z
N MET A 1 4.91 12.55 9.57
CA MET A 1 3.82 12.62 10.57
C MET A 1 2.87 11.48 10.26
N ASN A 2 2.47 10.68 11.25
CA ASN A 2 1.64 9.49 11.02
C ASN A 2 0.41 9.51 11.93
N PHE A 3 -0.76 9.19 11.39
CA PHE A 3 -2.02 9.18 12.14
C PHE A 3 -3.06 8.26 11.48
N THR A 4 -4.12 8.00 12.22
CA THR A 4 -5.28 7.23 11.72
C THR A 4 -6.50 8.13 11.59
N VAL A 5 -7.35 7.87 10.61
CA VAL A 5 -8.61 8.57 10.35
C VAL A 5 -9.73 7.54 10.18
N GLU A 6 -10.91 7.81 10.73
CA GLU A 6 -12.08 6.95 10.49
C GLU A 6 -12.43 6.94 8.99
N PHE A 7 -12.84 5.79 8.48
CA PHE A 7 -13.05 5.62 7.05
C PHE A 7 -14.20 4.67 6.76
N ASN A 8 -15.23 5.21 6.11
CA ASN A 8 -16.42 4.47 5.71
C ASN A 8 -16.45 4.15 4.21
N GLY A 9 -15.33 4.33 3.51
CA GLY A 9 -15.14 4.00 2.09
C GLY A 9 -14.75 5.19 1.22
N PHE A 10 -14.43 4.94 -0.06
CA PHE A 10 -13.85 5.94 -0.96
C PHE A 10 -14.79 7.07 -1.43
N HIS A 11 -16.01 7.10 -0.90
CA HIS A 11 -16.95 8.20 -1.07
C HIS A 11 -17.06 9.10 0.16
N ASP A 12 -16.40 8.72 1.26
CA ASP A 12 -16.38 9.44 2.52
C ASP A 12 -15.63 10.78 2.37
N ILE A 13 -16.37 11.88 2.50
CA ILE A 13 -15.82 13.25 2.44
C ILE A 13 -15.22 13.64 3.79
N ASP A 14 -15.80 13.16 4.89
CA ASP A 14 -15.36 13.48 6.24
C ASP A 14 -13.93 12.96 6.48
N ALA A 15 -13.60 11.79 5.90
CA ALA A 15 -12.24 11.27 5.90
C ALA A 15 -11.23 12.24 5.24
N LEU A 16 -11.60 12.90 4.14
CA LEU A 16 -10.74 13.86 3.45
C LEU A 16 -10.51 15.12 4.30
N ASP A 17 -11.57 15.67 4.89
CA ASP A 17 -11.49 16.85 5.75
C ASP A 17 -10.66 16.57 7.01
N ASN A 18 -10.84 15.39 7.63
CA ASN A 18 -10.04 14.97 8.78
C ASN A 18 -8.55 14.82 8.45
N ILE A 19 -8.22 14.31 7.25
CA ILE A 19 -6.82 14.26 6.79
C ILE A 19 -6.26 15.67 6.63
N ARG A 20 -7.01 16.59 6.00
CA ARG A 20 -6.61 17.99 5.84
C ARG A 20 -6.34 18.64 7.20
N GLU A 21 -7.27 18.50 8.14
CA GLU A 21 -7.16 19.10 9.47
C GLU A 21 -5.95 18.58 10.24
N LYS A 22 -5.70 17.27 10.20
CA LYS A 22 -4.51 16.69 10.84
C LYS A 22 -3.19 17.12 10.19
N LEU A 23 -3.22 17.50 8.91
CA LEU A 23 -2.05 18.01 8.19
C LEU A 23 -1.93 19.53 8.21
N ALA A 24 -2.86 20.25 8.84
CA ALA A 24 -2.88 21.72 8.81
C ALA A 24 -1.62 22.37 9.42
N ASP A 25 -0.98 21.69 10.37
CA ASP A 25 0.20 22.22 11.09
C ASP A 25 1.54 21.79 10.49
N ILE A 26 1.55 21.11 9.33
CA ILE A 26 2.82 20.71 8.71
C ILE A 26 3.52 21.92 8.07
N ASP A 27 4.85 21.84 7.97
CA ASP A 27 5.69 22.92 7.45
C ASP A 27 5.44 23.13 5.95
N SER A 28 4.61 24.12 5.60
CA SER A 28 4.22 24.42 4.23
C SER A 28 5.38 24.84 3.32
N SER A 29 6.57 25.13 3.88
CA SER A 29 7.77 25.39 3.08
C SER A 29 8.37 24.13 2.46
N LYS A 30 7.91 22.94 2.86
CA LYS A 30 8.40 21.64 2.40
C LYS A 30 7.41 20.95 1.48
N SER A 31 7.96 20.09 0.62
CA SER A 31 7.20 19.11 -0.14
C SER A 31 6.95 17.84 0.66
N TYR A 32 5.81 17.19 0.42
CA TYR A 32 5.43 15.95 1.08
C TYR A 32 4.98 14.87 0.10
N ASN A 33 5.33 13.63 0.42
CA ASN A 33 4.67 12.44 -0.06
C ASN A 33 3.63 12.00 0.98
N ILE A 34 2.43 11.69 0.52
CA ILE A 34 1.33 11.23 1.36
C ILE A 34 1.14 9.73 1.10
N VAL A 35 1.22 8.92 2.15
CA VAL A 35 0.99 7.48 2.09
C VAL A 35 -0.30 7.17 2.83
N ILE A 36 -1.20 6.45 2.19
CA ILE A 36 -2.51 6.07 2.73
C ILE A 36 -2.59 4.55 2.67
N GLU A 37 -2.77 3.92 3.81
CA GLU A 37 -3.03 2.48 3.92
C GLU A 37 -4.49 2.28 4.31
N TYR A 38 -5.18 1.37 3.61
CA TYR A 38 -6.57 0.99 3.88
C TYR A 38 -6.69 -0.53 3.92
N ASN A 39 -7.63 -1.06 4.70
CA ASN A 39 -7.93 -2.48 4.63
C ASN A 39 -8.58 -2.80 3.27
N ASN A 40 -7.96 -3.67 2.49
CA ASN A 40 -8.56 -4.14 1.25
C ASN A 40 -9.26 -5.49 1.50
N LEU A 41 -10.49 -5.42 2.03
CA LEU A 41 -11.34 -6.57 2.35
C LEU A 41 -11.49 -7.58 1.21
N ILE A 42 -11.39 -7.14 -0.05
CA ILE A 42 -11.46 -8.01 -1.23
C ILE A 42 -10.32 -9.03 -1.23
N VAL A 43 -9.15 -8.67 -0.68
CA VAL A 43 -8.03 -9.61 -0.55
C VAL A 43 -8.33 -10.64 0.54
N GLU A 44 -9.00 -10.29 1.64
CA GLU A 44 -9.27 -11.23 2.74
C GLU A 44 -10.29 -12.33 2.38
N GLU A 45 -11.37 -11.98 1.66
CA GLU A 45 -12.43 -12.95 1.31
C GLU A 45 -12.19 -13.71 -0.01
N GLN A 46 -11.28 -13.24 -0.88
CA GLN A 46 -11.14 -13.75 -2.26
C GLN A 46 -9.73 -14.15 -2.70
N ILE A 47 -8.79 -14.36 -1.77
CA ILE A 47 -7.54 -15.14 -2.02
C ILE A 47 -7.85 -16.52 -2.67
N LEU A 48 -9.11 -17.00 -2.57
CA LEU A 48 -9.60 -18.27 -3.13
C LEU A 48 -10.12 -18.22 -4.58
N SER A 49 -10.12 -17.08 -5.28
CA SER A 49 -10.53 -17.05 -6.70
C SER A 49 -9.50 -16.35 -7.57
N GLU A 50 -8.91 -17.12 -8.50
CA GLU A 50 -7.84 -16.72 -9.42
C GLU A 50 -8.16 -15.50 -10.32
N ASN A 51 -9.39 -14.98 -10.29
CA ASN A 51 -9.88 -13.97 -11.23
C ASN A 51 -10.38 -12.65 -10.61
N TYR A 52 -10.42 -12.51 -9.28
CA TYR A 52 -10.81 -11.25 -8.62
C TYR A 52 -9.61 -10.45 -8.13
N MET A 53 -8.50 -10.54 -8.87
CA MET A 53 -7.29 -9.76 -8.61
C MET A 53 -7.64 -8.28 -8.41
N LEU A 54 -7.56 -7.83 -7.15
CA LEU A 54 -6.76 -6.65 -6.81
C LEU A 54 -7.06 -5.41 -7.67
N GLU A 55 -8.33 -5.22 -8.02
CA GLU A 55 -8.69 -4.28 -9.08
C GLU A 55 -8.77 -2.87 -8.52
N ILE A 56 -7.99 -1.97 -9.13
CA ILE A 56 -8.09 -0.54 -8.87
C ILE A 56 -9.42 -0.04 -9.43
N LYS A 57 -10.34 0.33 -8.53
CA LYS A 57 -11.65 0.84 -8.92
C LYS A 57 -11.61 2.34 -9.28
N PRO A 58 -12.52 2.82 -10.15
CA PRO A 58 -12.62 4.25 -10.47
C PRO A 58 -12.82 5.16 -9.26
N GLU A 59 -13.43 4.66 -8.18
CA GLU A 59 -13.60 5.39 -6.92
C GLU A 59 -12.28 5.71 -6.22
N HIS A 60 -11.28 4.81 -6.28
CA HIS A 60 -9.94 5.05 -5.73
C HIS A 60 -9.28 6.25 -6.44
N LEU A 61 -9.37 6.29 -7.77
CA LEU A 61 -8.85 7.39 -8.58
C LEU A 61 -9.54 8.72 -8.26
N ARG A 62 -10.86 8.70 -8.09
CA ARG A 62 -11.62 9.89 -7.70
C ARG A 62 -11.24 10.37 -6.31
N TYR A 63 -11.08 9.46 -5.35
CA TYR A 63 -10.66 9.76 -4.00
C TYR A 63 -9.28 10.43 -3.98
N LEU A 64 -8.30 9.86 -4.67
CA LEU A 64 -6.94 10.43 -4.75
C LEU A 64 -6.90 11.82 -5.40
N ARG A 65 -7.70 12.04 -6.45
CA ARG A 65 -7.82 13.37 -7.07
C ARG A 65 -8.41 14.38 -6.11
N LYS A 66 -9.51 14.01 -5.42
CA LYS A 66 -10.14 14.88 -4.43
C LYS A 66 -9.20 15.21 -3.29
N LEU A 67 -8.55 14.21 -2.71
CA LEU A 67 -7.60 14.42 -1.61
C LEU A 67 -6.47 15.36 -2.02
N ARG A 68 -5.90 15.17 -3.22
CA ARG A 68 -4.87 16.06 -3.75
C ARG A 68 -5.37 17.51 -3.79
N THR A 69 -6.52 17.75 -4.41
CA THR A 69 -7.13 19.09 -4.47
C THR A 69 -7.37 19.65 -3.07
N THR A 70 -7.92 18.85 -2.14
CA THR A 70 -8.18 19.27 -0.76
C THR A 70 -6.91 19.71 -0.02
N LEU A 71 -5.77 19.03 -0.24
CA LEU A 71 -4.50 19.36 0.38
C LEU A 71 -3.82 20.56 -0.29
N GLU A 72 -3.83 20.61 -1.63
CA GLU A 72 -3.28 21.72 -2.40
C GLU A 72 -4.05 23.04 -2.14
N ASP A 73 -5.38 22.98 -1.99
CA ASP A 73 -6.21 24.13 -1.58
C ASP A 73 -5.89 24.63 -0.16
N ALA A 74 -5.27 23.78 0.66
CA ALA A 74 -4.78 24.11 2.00
C ALA A 74 -3.30 24.53 2.02
N ASP A 75 -2.71 24.83 0.85
CA ASP A 75 -1.30 25.22 0.67
C ASP A 75 -0.29 24.14 1.12
N ILE A 76 -0.71 22.86 1.07
CA ILE A 76 0.16 21.72 1.32
C ILE A 76 0.75 21.26 -0.01
N ASN A 77 2.06 21.41 -0.18
CA ASN A 77 2.77 20.98 -1.39
C ASN A 77 2.95 19.46 -1.44
N VAL A 78 2.04 18.77 -2.12
CA VAL A 78 2.05 17.30 -2.25
C VAL A 78 2.69 16.88 -3.57
N LYS A 79 3.74 16.05 -3.50
CA LYS A 79 4.35 15.44 -4.69
C LYS A 79 3.68 14.12 -5.02
N LYS A 80 3.85 13.09 -4.20
CA LYS A 80 3.25 11.78 -4.46
C LYS A 80 2.15 11.46 -3.46
N ILE A 81 1.06 10.87 -3.93
CA ILE A 81 0.08 10.22 -3.06
C ILE A 81 0.09 8.73 -3.37
N TYR A 82 0.40 7.92 -2.37
CA TYR A 82 0.36 6.47 -2.42
C TYR A 82 -0.91 5.98 -1.73
N LEU A 83 -1.71 5.18 -2.44
CA LEU A 83 -2.82 4.44 -1.84
C LEU A 83 -2.46 2.96 -1.87
N LEU A 84 -2.30 2.38 -0.69
CA LEU A 84 -1.83 1.01 -0.49
C LEU A 84 -2.95 0.21 0.18
N GLY A 85 -3.43 -0.83 -0.48
CA GLY A 85 -4.26 -1.82 0.21
C GLY A 85 -3.43 -2.58 1.23
N SER A 86 -4.04 -3.05 2.31
CA SER A 86 -3.39 -3.89 3.31
C SER A 86 -4.36 -4.97 3.81
N LEU A 87 -3.78 -6.07 4.27
CA LEU A 87 -4.49 -7.14 4.98
C LEU A 87 -4.67 -6.85 6.49
N ASP A 88 -4.15 -5.71 6.98
CA ASP A 88 -4.26 -5.32 8.37
C ASP A 88 -5.72 -5.04 8.77
N LYS A 89 -6.30 -5.96 9.56
CA LYS A 89 -7.68 -5.86 10.05
C LYS A 89 -7.92 -4.67 10.99
N SER A 90 -6.87 -4.06 11.54
CA SER A 90 -7.03 -2.84 12.34
C SER A 90 -7.51 -1.64 11.50
N LEU A 91 -7.43 -1.75 10.16
CA LEU A 91 -7.83 -0.72 9.20
C LEU A 91 -9.25 -0.92 8.63
N LEU A 92 -10.05 -1.87 9.14
CA LEU A 92 -11.38 -2.19 8.59
C LEU A 92 -12.34 -0.98 8.51
N SER A 93 -12.24 -0.07 9.47
CA SER A 93 -13.03 1.17 9.52
C SER A 93 -12.13 2.40 9.64
N SER A 94 -10.88 2.31 9.17
CA SER A 94 -9.93 3.41 9.28
C SER A 94 -8.87 3.42 8.19
N LEU A 95 -8.34 4.61 7.90
CA LEU A 95 -7.15 4.81 7.09
C LEU A 95 -5.96 5.10 7.99
N ARG A 96 -4.82 4.49 7.71
CA ARG A 96 -3.54 4.96 8.22
C ARG A 96 -2.97 5.94 7.20
N VAL A 97 -2.57 7.11 7.65
CA VAL A 97 -2.02 8.17 6.81
C VAL A 97 -0.65 8.58 7.34
N ALA A 98 0.31 8.70 6.44
CA ALA A 98 1.63 9.23 6.72
C ALA A 98 1.95 10.38 5.75
N ALA A 99 2.51 11.46 6.28
CA ALA A 99 3.10 12.54 5.49
C ALA A 99 4.61 12.54 5.70
N GLU A 100 5.34 12.31 4.62
CA GLU A 100 6.79 12.14 4.59
C GLU A 100 7.42 13.29 3.80
N PRO A 101 8.34 14.06 4.39
CA PRO A 101 9.05 15.10 3.65
C PRO A 101 9.77 14.52 2.43
N THR A 102 9.70 15.22 1.30
CA THR A 102 10.36 14.84 0.06
C THR A 102 11.06 16.04 -0.59
N VAL A 103 11.76 15.81 -1.70
CA VAL A 103 12.41 16.86 -2.49
C VAL A 103 11.44 17.54 -3.45
N ASP A 104 11.57 18.85 -3.59
CA ASP A 104 10.65 19.67 -4.40
C ASP A 104 10.67 19.33 -5.89
N SER A 105 11.78 18.75 -6.37
CA SER A 105 12.00 18.36 -7.76
C SER A 105 11.28 17.07 -8.16
N GLU A 106 10.64 16.35 -7.23
CA GLU A 106 9.87 15.15 -7.58
C GLU A 106 8.66 15.51 -8.45
N GLU A 107 8.38 14.68 -9.45
CA GLU A 107 7.19 14.81 -10.27
C GLU A 107 5.94 14.47 -9.44
N SER A 108 4.87 15.26 -9.60
CA SER A 108 3.63 15.02 -8.88
C SER A 108 2.88 13.84 -9.48
N LYS A 109 2.65 12.78 -8.70
CA LYS A 109 2.01 11.54 -9.16
C LYS A 109 1.07 10.96 -8.12
N ASN A 110 0.07 10.23 -8.59
CA ASN A 110 -0.76 9.39 -7.75
C ASN A 110 -0.41 7.93 -8.07
N ILE A 111 -0.02 7.18 -7.05
CA ILE A 111 0.45 5.81 -7.15
C ILE A 111 -0.50 4.95 -6.32
N MET A 112 -0.92 3.82 -6.87
CA MET A 112 -1.85 2.92 -6.19
C MET A 112 -1.31 1.51 -6.26
N TRP A 113 -1.32 0.83 -5.12
CA TRP A 113 -1.03 -0.58 -5.02
C TRP A 113 -2.19 -1.27 -4.33
N PRO A 114 -2.74 -2.33 -4.94
CA PRO A 114 -3.91 -3.01 -4.40
C PRO A 114 -3.62 -3.81 -3.12
N SER A 115 -2.35 -4.17 -2.89
CA SER A 115 -1.85 -4.67 -1.62
C SER A 115 -0.38 -4.24 -1.46
N LYS A 116 -0.04 -3.74 -0.27
CA LYS A 116 1.32 -3.40 0.14
C LYS A 116 2.19 -4.64 0.18
N GLU A 117 1.63 -5.75 0.62
CA GLU A 117 2.26 -7.06 0.70
C GLU A 117 2.69 -7.53 -0.71
N LEU A 118 1.84 -7.33 -1.73
CA LEU A 118 2.21 -7.61 -3.13
C LEU A 118 3.27 -6.67 -3.68
N TYR A 119 3.21 -5.38 -3.35
CA TYR A 119 4.24 -4.43 -3.77
C TYR A 119 5.62 -4.79 -3.19
N LEU A 120 5.66 -5.16 -1.90
CA LEU A 120 6.89 -5.56 -1.24
C LEU A 120 7.39 -6.92 -1.75
N TYR A 121 6.47 -7.85 -2.04
CA TYR A 121 6.81 -9.13 -2.67
C TYR A 121 7.42 -8.95 -4.04
N ASP A 122 6.87 -8.09 -4.91
CA ASP A 122 7.39 -7.85 -6.26
C ASP A 122 8.83 -7.33 -6.21
N GLY A 123 9.09 -6.33 -5.36
CA GLY A 123 10.44 -5.81 -5.13
C GLY A 123 11.40 -6.84 -4.54
N GLY A 124 10.95 -7.64 -3.56
CA GLY A 124 11.75 -8.71 -2.97
C GLY A 124 12.07 -9.83 -3.97
N LYS A 125 11.09 -10.19 -4.82
CA LYS A 125 11.27 -11.18 -5.88
C LYS A 125 12.27 -10.68 -6.92
N GLN A 126 12.17 -9.41 -7.34
CA GLN A 126 13.12 -8.82 -8.29
C GLN A 126 14.56 -8.91 -7.79
N ILE A 127 14.79 -8.65 -6.50
CA ILE A 127 16.12 -8.84 -5.89
C ILE A 127 16.57 -10.30 -5.98
N LEU A 128 15.69 -11.26 -5.70
CA LEU A 128 16.03 -12.68 -5.84
C LEU A 128 16.33 -13.08 -7.28
N ASP A 129 15.58 -12.54 -8.24
CA ASP A 129 15.81 -12.76 -9.67
C ASP A 129 17.20 -12.23 -10.07
N ASP A 130 17.54 -11.01 -9.66
CA ASP A 130 18.86 -10.40 -9.92
C ASP A 130 20.00 -11.25 -9.32
N LEU A 131 19.83 -11.77 -8.10
CA LEU A 131 20.82 -12.62 -7.45
C LEU A 131 21.02 -13.95 -8.19
N LEU A 132 19.94 -14.55 -8.70
CA LEU A 132 19.99 -15.78 -9.50
C LEU A 132 20.65 -15.52 -10.86
N GLU A 133 20.29 -14.42 -11.54
CA GLU A 133 20.88 -14.03 -12.83
C GLU A 133 22.38 -13.73 -12.73
N ASN A 134 22.83 -13.17 -11.59
CA ASN A 134 24.24 -12.89 -11.33
C ASN A 134 25.00 -14.10 -10.75
N GLU A 135 24.39 -15.28 -10.68
CA GLU A 135 24.97 -16.51 -10.11
C GLU A 135 25.44 -16.36 -8.65
N GLU A 136 24.88 -15.40 -7.90
CA GLU A 136 25.20 -15.18 -6.48
C GLU A 136 24.51 -16.19 -5.55
N ILE A 137 23.40 -16.75 -6.02
CA ILE A 137 22.63 -17.81 -5.36
C ILE A 137 22.33 -18.91 -6.38
N ASP A 138 22.15 -20.14 -5.92
CA ASP A 138 21.69 -21.24 -6.78
C ASP A 138 20.15 -21.33 -6.80
N VAL A 139 19.64 -22.24 -7.63
CA VAL A 139 18.20 -22.45 -7.83
C VAL A 139 17.53 -22.92 -6.53
N ASP A 140 18.18 -23.78 -5.75
CA ASP A 140 17.62 -24.32 -4.50
C ASP A 140 17.51 -23.20 -3.43
N GLU A 141 18.54 -22.35 -3.34
CA GLU A 141 18.53 -21.16 -2.50
C GLU A 141 17.49 -20.13 -2.93
N TYR A 142 17.32 -19.92 -4.24
CA TYR A 142 16.30 -19.03 -4.78
C TYR A 142 14.89 -19.50 -4.37
N GLU A 143 14.58 -20.79 -4.56
CA GLU A 143 13.27 -21.35 -4.21
C GLU A 143 12.98 -21.26 -2.70
N ALA A 144 13.98 -21.54 -1.86
CA ALA A 144 13.85 -21.42 -0.41
C ALA A 144 13.57 -19.97 0.03
N LYS A 145 14.34 -19.00 -0.51
CA LYS A 145 14.16 -17.58 -0.20
C LYS A 145 12.84 -17.03 -0.73
N LEU A 146 12.40 -17.48 -1.91
CA LEU A 146 11.12 -17.08 -2.49
C LEU A 146 9.94 -17.55 -1.60
N LYS A 147 10.00 -18.77 -1.07
CA LYS A 147 8.99 -19.29 -0.13
C LYS A 147 8.94 -18.48 1.17
N LEU A 148 10.11 -18.16 1.75
CA LEU A 148 10.17 -17.31 2.94
C LEU A 148 9.54 -15.94 2.68
N LEU A 149 9.84 -15.33 1.53
CA LEU A 149 9.28 -14.05 1.12
C LEU A 149 7.75 -14.11 1.01
N GLN A 150 7.20 -15.18 0.41
CA GLN A 150 5.75 -15.38 0.32
C GLN A 150 5.09 -15.54 1.68
N ILE A 151 5.75 -16.24 2.62
CA ILE A 151 5.26 -16.43 3.99
C ILE A 151 5.30 -15.11 4.78
N GLU A 152 6.41 -14.38 4.72
CA GLU A 152 6.59 -13.10 5.43
C GLU A 152 5.53 -12.06 5.03
N PHE A 153 5.11 -12.08 3.77
CA PHE A 153 4.07 -11.19 3.26
C PHE A 153 2.65 -11.77 3.29
N GLY A 154 2.45 -12.95 3.89
CA GLY A 154 1.12 -13.56 4.01
C GLY A 154 0.48 -13.93 2.67
N LEU A 155 1.29 -14.08 1.61
CA LEU A 155 0.86 -14.54 0.29
C LEU A 155 0.76 -16.07 0.22
N LEU A 156 1.33 -16.76 1.21
CA LEU A 156 1.20 -18.18 1.43
C LEU A 156 0.51 -18.43 2.78
N ASP A 157 -0.79 -18.72 2.78
CA ASP A 157 -1.50 -19.18 3.97
C ASP A 157 -1.28 -20.69 4.15
N PHE A 158 -0.62 -21.10 5.25
CA PHE A 158 -0.74 -22.36 6.04
C PHE A 158 -1.15 -23.71 5.39
N LEU A 159 -1.08 -23.90 4.07
CA LEU A 159 -1.49 -25.10 3.33
C LEU A 159 -0.32 -26.08 3.07
N GLU A 160 0.65 -26.12 3.98
CA GLU A 160 1.43 -27.34 4.25
C GLU A 160 1.09 -27.90 5.63
N LYS A 161 -0.16 -27.75 6.11
CA LYS A 161 -0.70 -28.67 7.11
C LYS A 161 -1.18 -30.01 6.51
N GLU A 162 -1.25 -30.16 5.18
CA GLU A 162 -1.59 -31.43 4.54
C GLU A 162 -0.41 -32.39 4.33
N SER A 163 0.82 -32.01 4.67
CA SER A 163 1.99 -32.91 4.63
C SER A 163 2.24 -33.66 5.96
N TYR A 164 1.41 -33.46 6.99
CA TYR A 164 1.47 -34.19 8.28
C TYR A 164 0.22 -35.02 8.58
N ILE A 165 -0.39 -35.65 7.57
CA ILE A 165 -1.12 -36.90 7.78
C ILE A 165 -0.29 -38.01 7.15
N ASN A 166 0.62 -38.56 7.96
CA ASN A 166 1.14 -39.91 7.83
C ASN A 166 1.25 -40.52 9.22
#